data_AF-A0A1A9LEG5-F1
#
_entry.id   AF-A0A1A9LEG5-F1
#
_cell.length_a   1.000
_cell.length_b   1.000
_cell.length_c   1.000
_cell.angle_alpha   90.00
_cell.angle_beta   90.00
_cell.angle_gamma   90.00
#
_symmetry.space_group_name_H-M   'P 1'
#
loop_
_entity.id
_entity.type
_entity.pdbx_description
1 polymer ?
#
loop_
_entity_poly.entity_id
_entity_poly.type
_entity_poly.pdbx_seq_one_letter_code
_entity_poly.pdbx_strand_id
1 'polypeptide(L)'
;MLNFSGLAIYCVFLSFSEQQTSRTIAIPLKLQAFVLNLLSLMIPKQNLLALLVFASISAVSFSQTSTHKTDVNKDIDVVRVYEQVVVEGYGTPFIYKKLATAYYFKNEYGKALAWFQKLFAEEKNTDPELAHQYNQTLKAVAAANSTASLKTSFLK
;
A
#
# COMPACT_ATOMS: atom_id res chain seq x y z
N MET A 1 -16.19 -31.82 -14.94
CA MET A 1 -17.59 -31.48 -15.32
C MET A 1 -18.44 -31.53 -14.05
N LEU A 2 -18.59 -30.39 -13.38
CA LEU A 2 -19.47 -30.22 -12.23
C LEU A 2 -20.38 -29.02 -12.53
N ASN A 3 -21.67 -29.24 -12.30
CA ASN A 3 -22.79 -28.59 -12.95
C ASN A 3 -22.90 -27.08 -12.70
N PHE A 4 -22.95 -26.33 -13.81
CA PHE A 4 -23.28 -24.89 -13.91
C PHE A 4 -24.72 -24.54 -13.48
N SER A 5 -25.52 -25.53 -13.05
CA SER A 5 -26.93 -25.34 -12.69
C SER A 5 -27.16 -24.79 -11.28
N GLY A 6 -26.19 -24.90 -10.37
CA GLY A 6 -26.36 -24.45 -8.98
C GLY A 6 -26.24 -22.93 -8.79
N LEU A 7 -25.34 -22.28 -9.55
CA LEU A 7 -25.08 -20.84 -9.40
C LEU A 7 -26.22 -19.97 -9.97
N ALA A 8 -26.87 -20.44 -11.03
CA ALA A 8 -27.99 -19.73 -11.65
C ALA A 8 -29.23 -19.67 -10.73
N ILE A 9 -29.47 -20.73 -9.93
CA ILE A 9 -30.59 -20.77 -8.99
C ILE A 9 -30.38 -19.76 -7.85
N TYR A 10 -29.14 -19.59 -7.38
CA TYR A 10 -28.82 -18.65 -6.30
C TYR A 10 -29.01 -17.19 -6.70
N CYS A 11 -28.65 -16.82 -7.93
CA CYS A 11 -28.89 -15.47 -8.46
C CYS A 11 -30.37 -15.17 -8.66
N VAL A 12 -31.17 -16.14 -9.14
CA VAL A 12 -32.62 -15.92 -9.31
C VAL A 12 -33.31 -15.75 -7.95
N PHE A 13 -32.87 -16.48 -6.92
CA PHE A 13 -33.45 -16.37 -5.57
C PHE A 13 -33.13 -15.02 -4.90
N LEU A 14 -31.92 -14.49 -5.11
CA LEU A 14 -31.52 -13.17 -4.59
C LEU A 14 -32.26 -12.03 -5.31
N SER A 15 -32.42 -12.09 -6.63
CA SER A 15 -33.19 -11.06 -7.36
C SER A 15 -34.69 -11.11 -7.06
N PHE A 16 -35.24 -12.27 -6.68
CA PHE A 16 -36.65 -12.38 -6.28
C PHE A 16 -36.90 -11.85 -4.85
N SER A 17 -35.90 -11.93 -3.97
CA SER A 17 -35.98 -11.39 -2.60
C SER A 17 -36.07 -9.86 -2.56
N GLU A 18 -35.63 -9.17 -3.60
CA GLU A 18 -35.53 -7.70 -3.62
C GLU A 18 -36.78 -7.03 -4.26
N GLN A 19 -37.63 -7.80 -4.94
CA GLN A 19 -38.88 -7.30 -5.53
C GLN A 19 -40.11 -7.40 -4.61
N GLN A 20 -40.04 -8.14 -3.49
CA GLN A 20 -41.17 -8.29 -2.58
C GLN A 20 -41.18 -7.33 -1.37
N THR A 21 -40.35 -6.29 -1.37
CA THR A 21 -40.34 -5.29 -0.27
C THR A 21 -41.33 -4.14 -0.48
N SER A 22 -42.00 -4.03 -1.64
CA SER A 22 -42.95 -2.93 -1.94
C SER A 22 -44.44 -3.31 -1.97
N ARG A 23 -44.84 -4.53 -1.60
CA ARG A 23 -46.26 -4.89 -1.43
C ARG A 23 -46.49 -5.57 -0.09
N THR A 24 -47.09 -4.83 0.83
CA THR A 24 -47.51 -5.22 2.17
C THR A 24 -48.36 -6.48 2.15
N ILE A 25 -47.77 -7.62 2.50
CA ILE A 25 -48.47 -8.82 2.96
C ILE A 25 -47.80 -9.19 4.27
N ALA A 26 -48.50 -8.98 5.39
CA ALA A 26 -48.03 -9.31 6.73
C ALA A 26 -47.92 -10.84 6.87
N ILE A 27 -46.78 -11.39 6.46
CA ILE A 27 -46.44 -12.79 6.69
C ILE A 27 -46.26 -12.95 8.21
N PRO A 28 -46.94 -13.91 8.87
CA PRO A 28 -46.79 -14.08 10.31
C PRO A 28 -45.33 -14.39 10.64
N LEU A 29 -44.79 -13.72 11.66
CA LEU A 29 -43.39 -13.81 12.12
C LEU A 29 -42.90 -15.27 12.28
N LYS A 30 -43.84 -16.19 12.57
CA LYS A 30 -43.58 -17.64 12.68
C LYS A 30 -43.17 -18.30 11.36
N LEU A 31 -43.68 -17.83 10.22
CA LEU A 31 -43.36 -18.40 8.91
C LEU A 31 -41.98 -17.94 8.42
N GLN A 32 -41.59 -16.70 8.73
CA GLN A 32 -40.23 -16.20 8.46
C GLN A 32 -39.18 -16.94 9.31
N ALA A 33 -39.49 -17.21 10.58
CA ALA A 33 -38.64 -18.01 11.45
C ALA A 33 -38.53 -19.48 10.98
N PHE A 34 -39.59 -20.03 10.39
CA PHE A 34 -39.57 -21.40 9.84
C PHE A 34 -38.68 -21.53 8.61
N VAL A 35 -38.71 -20.55 7.69
CA VAL A 35 -37.81 -20.52 6.53
C VAL A 35 -36.35 -20.35 6.96
N LEU A 36 -36.09 -19.51 7.95
CA LEU A 36 -34.74 -19.32 8.51
C LEU A 36 -34.21 -20.60 9.19
N ASN A 37 -35.09 -21.35 9.86
CA ASN A 37 -34.76 -22.60 10.55
C ASN A 37 -34.66 -23.83 9.60
N LEU A 38 -35.25 -23.74 8.41
CA LEU A 38 -35.05 -24.72 7.33
C LEU A 38 -33.70 -24.52 6.63
N LEU A 39 -33.27 -23.26 6.47
CA LEU A 39 -31.98 -22.92 5.88
C LEU A 39 -30.80 -23.33 6.78
N SER A 40 -30.97 -23.26 8.11
CA SER A 40 -29.97 -23.71 9.09
C SER A 40 -29.83 -25.24 9.18
N LEU A 41 -30.80 -26.00 8.66
CA LEU A 41 -30.80 -27.48 8.70
C LEU A 41 -29.99 -28.12 7.55
N MET A 42 -29.59 -27.35 6.53
CA MET A 42 -28.81 -27.85 5.40
C MET A 42 -27.29 -27.63 5.50
N ILE A 43 -26.77 -27.14 6.64
CA ILE A 43 -25.33 -26.93 6.82
C ILE A 43 -24.85 -27.77 8.01
N PRO A 44 -24.25 -28.96 7.78
CA PRO A 44 -23.74 -29.77 8.88
C PRO A 44 -22.60 -29.02 9.60
N LYS A 45 -22.67 -28.97 10.93
CA LYS A 45 -21.73 -28.26 11.85
C LYS A 45 -20.24 -28.56 11.64
N GLN A 46 -19.93 -29.62 10.89
CA GLN A 46 -18.58 -30.03 10.51
C GLN A 46 -18.00 -29.21 9.34
N ASN A 47 -18.84 -28.52 8.55
CA ASN A 47 -18.41 -27.69 7.41
C ASN A 47 -18.21 -26.20 7.75
N LEU A 48 -18.51 -25.76 8.99
CA LEU A 48 -18.23 -24.39 9.44
C LEU A 48 -16.71 -24.10 9.46
N LEU A 49 -15.90 -25.11 9.79
CA LEU A 49 -14.44 -25.03 9.77
C LEU A 49 -13.88 -24.94 8.34
N ALA A 50 -14.51 -25.61 7.37
CA ALA A 50 -14.07 -25.59 5.97
C ALA A 50 -14.28 -24.21 5.31
N LEU A 51 -15.33 -23.48 5.71
CA LEU A 51 -15.62 -22.13 5.19
C LEU A 51 -14.57 -21.09 5.62
N LEU A 52 -14.02 -21.24 6.83
CA LEU A 52 -13.02 -20.32 7.39
C LEU A 52 -11.64 -20.48 6.73
N VAL A 53 -11.33 -21.68 6.23
CA VAL A 53 -10.12 -21.97 5.44
C VAL A 53 -10.25 -21.47 3.99
N PHE A 54 -11.45 -21.45 3.41
CA PHE A 54 -11.65 -20.90 2.06
C PHE A 54 -11.52 -19.37 2.03
N ALA A 55 -12.00 -18.67 3.06
CA ALA A 55 -11.89 -17.21 3.18
C ALA A 55 -10.44 -16.72 3.35
N SER A 56 -9.53 -17.56 3.85
CA SER A 56 -8.11 -17.21 4.02
C SER A 56 -7.31 -17.32 2.73
N ILE A 57 -7.75 -18.12 1.75
CA ILE A 57 -7.06 -18.25 0.44
C ILE A 57 -7.28 -16.99 -0.42
N SER A 58 -8.42 -16.31 -0.28
CA SER A 58 -8.71 -15.07 -1.03
C SER A 58 -7.85 -13.86 -0.60
N ALA A 59 -7.23 -13.90 0.59
CA ALA A 59 -6.38 -12.81 1.09
C ALA A 59 -4.92 -12.88 0.57
N VAL A 60 -4.53 -13.93 -0.16
CA VAL A 60 -3.19 -14.08 -0.77
C VAL A 60 -3.15 -13.57 -2.22
N SER A 61 -4.06 -12.67 -2.60
CA SER A 61 -3.82 -11.82 -3.78
C SER A 61 -2.89 -10.67 -3.38
N PHE A 62 -1.65 -11.02 -3.02
CA PHE A 62 -0.54 -10.09 -3.06
C PHE A 62 -0.46 -9.59 -4.51
N SER A 63 -0.73 -8.30 -4.70
CA SER A 63 -0.60 -7.61 -5.96
C SER A 63 0.81 -7.83 -6.51
N GLN A 64 0.98 -8.83 -7.37
CA GLN A 64 2.17 -8.97 -8.21
C GLN A 64 1.98 -8.03 -9.39
N THR A 65 2.28 -6.75 -9.18
CA THR A 65 2.72 -5.91 -10.30
C THR A 65 4.03 -6.52 -10.79
N SER A 66 3.96 -7.16 -11.96
CA SER A 66 5.12 -7.44 -12.77
C SER A 66 5.83 -6.12 -13.04
N THR A 67 7.01 -5.97 -12.44
CA THR A 67 7.94 -4.89 -12.76
C THR A 67 8.36 -5.06 -14.21
N HIS A 68 7.65 -4.36 -15.11
CA HIS A 68 8.17 -4.10 -16.45
C HIS A 68 9.46 -3.32 -16.24
N LYS A 69 10.60 -4.00 -16.44
CA LYS A 69 11.90 -3.35 -16.56
C LYS A 69 11.84 -2.57 -17.87
N THR A 70 11.29 -1.37 -17.80
CA THR A 70 11.51 -0.36 -18.82
C THR A 70 12.95 0.10 -18.64
N ASP A 71 13.88 -0.57 -19.31
CA ASP A 71 15.15 0.04 -19.63
C ASP A 71 14.85 1.19 -20.60
N VAL A 72 14.66 2.37 -20.02
CA VAL A 72 14.84 3.62 -20.73
C VAL A 72 15.69 4.49 -19.81
N ASN A 73 16.98 4.51 -20.12
CA ASN A 73 17.88 5.64 -20.00
C ASN A 73 17.28 6.93 -20.64
N LYS A 74 16.10 7.36 -20.19
CA LYS A 74 15.35 8.56 -20.55
C LYS A 74 14.50 9.09 -19.38
N ASP A 75 14.78 8.67 -18.14
CA ASP A 75 14.48 9.56 -17.03
C ASP A 75 15.41 10.76 -17.22
N ILE A 76 14.86 11.90 -17.65
CA ILE A 76 15.56 13.18 -17.53
C ILE A 76 16.00 13.21 -16.07
N ASP A 77 17.31 13.17 -15.81
CA ASP A 77 17.82 13.21 -14.45
C ASP A 77 17.50 14.58 -13.89
N VAL A 78 16.30 14.69 -13.29
CA VAL A 78 15.78 15.93 -12.71
C VAL A 78 16.76 16.43 -11.66
N VAL A 79 17.54 15.53 -11.05
CA VAL A 79 18.66 15.87 -10.17
C VAL A 79 19.67 16.73 -10.89
N ARG A 80 20.16 16.31 -12.06
CA ARG A 80 21.16 17.06 -12.83
C ARG A 80 20.67 18.46 -13.22
N VAL A 81 19.42 18.57 -13.67
CA VAL A 81 18.83 19.88 -14.03
C VAL A 81 18.76 20.77 -12.79
N TYR A 82 18.23 20.25 -11.68
CA TYR A 82 18.12 21.02 -10.44
C TYR A 82 19.46 21.36 -9.80
N GLU A 83 20.47 20.49 -9.92
CA GLU A 83 21.83 20.80 -9.50
C GLU A 83 22.39 21.98 -10.28
N GLN A 84 22.21 21.99 -11.60
CA GLN A 84 22.65 23.12 -12.42
C GLN A 84 21.96 24.42 -11.99
N VAL A 85 20.64 24.40 -11.73
CA VAL A 85 19.90 25.57 -11.26
C VAL A 85 20.43 26.08 -9.91
N VAL A 86 20.81 25.19 -8.99
CA VAL A 86 21.44 25.58 -7.72
C VAL A 86 22.84 26.15 -7.94
N VAL A 87 23.63 25.58 -8.86
CA VAL A 87 24.97 26.09 -9.22
C VAL A 87 24.89 27.48 -9.85
N GLU A 88 23.85 27.73 -10.65
CA GLU A 88 23.56 29.04 -11.25
C GLU A 88 23.06 30.06 -10.21
N GLY A 89 22.82 29.65 -8.95
CA GLY A 89 22.41 30.53 -7.86
C GLY A 89 20.90 30.69 -7.69
N TYR A 90 20.10 29.95 -8.46
CA TYR A 90 18.63 29.99 -8.42
C TYR A 90 18.04 28.87 -7.55
N GLY A 91 18.79 28.44 -6.52
CA GLY A 91 18.30 27.46 -5.56
C GLY A 91 17.12 28.01 -4.77
N THR A 92 16.03 27.23 -4.71
CA THR A 92 14.84 27.56 -3.94
C THR A 92 14.48 26.39 -3.02
N PRO A 93 13.73 26.61 -1.92
CA PRO A 93 13.25 25.54 -1.05
C PRO A 93 12.56 24.40 -1.81
N PHE A 94 11.79 24.73 -2.84
CA PHE A 94 11.18 23.73 -3.72
C PHE A 94 12.21 22.83 -4.42
N ILE A 95 13.28 23.43 -4.96
CA ILE A 95 14.35 22.70 -5.65
C ILE A 95 15.13 21.84 -4.65
N TYR A 96 15.45 22.35 -3.46
CA TYR A 96 16.14 21.57 -2.43
C TYR A 96 15.31 20.38 -1.96
N LYS A 97 13.97 20.54 -1.82
CA LYS A 97 13.05 19.42 -1.56
C LYS A 97 13.14 18.36 -2.64
N LYS A 98 13.09 18.75 -3.92
CA LYS A 98 13.18 17.80 -5.04
C LYS A 98 14.53 17.08 -5.08
N LEU A 99 15.63 17.81 -4.87
CA LEU A 99 16.97 17.22 -4.81
C LEU A 99 17.12 16.23 -3.64
N ALA A 100 16.69 16.62 -2.44
CA ALA A 100 16.78 15.79 -1.25
C ALA A 100 15.98 14.48 -1.40
N THR A 101 14.73 14.58 -1.85
CA THR A 101 13.87 13.41 -2.08
C THR A 101 14.39 12.54 -3.23
N ALA A 102 14.94 13.12 -4.30
CA ALA A 102 15.53 12.34 -5.38
C ALA A 102 16.77 11.56 -4.92
N TYR A 103 17.66 12.19 -4.15
CA TYR A 103 18.81 11.52 -3.56
C TYR A 103 18.43 10.46 -2.52
N TYR A 104 17.35 10.69 -1.77
CA TYR A 104 16.75 9.70 -0.87
C TYR A 104 16.33 8.44 -1.64
N PHE A 105 15.60 8.58 -2.75
CA PHE A 105 15.19 7.45 -3.58
C PHE A 105 16.36 6.75 -4.30
N LYS A 106 17.46 7.48 -4.57
CA LYS A 106 18.71 6.91 -5.09
C LYS A 106 19.54 6.16 -4.03
N ASN A 107 19.07 6.06 -2.78
CA ASN A 107 19.78 5.51 -1.62
C ASN A 107 21.11 6.24 -1.29
N GLU A 108 21.31 7.44 -1.82
CA GLU A 108 22.48 8.27 -1.53
C GLU A 108 22.17 9.19 -0.33
N TYR A 109 21.96 8.57 0.83
CA TYR A 109 21.49 9.25 2.05
C TYR A 109 22.42 10.38 2.51
N GLY A 110 23.73 10.28 2.27
CA GLY A 110 24.69 11.34 2.61
C GLY A 110 24.44 12.64 1.84
N LYS A 111 24.20 12.55 0.53
CA LYS A 111 23.86 13.72 -0.29
C LYS A 111 22.45 14.22 0.01
N ALA A 112 21.49 13.31 0.19
CA ALA A 112 20.13 13.64 0.57
C ALA A 112 20.11 14.49 1.86
N LEU A 113 20.89 14.07 2.86
CA LEU A 113 20.99 14.77 4.15
C LEU A 113 21.47 16.21 3.98
N ALA A 114 22.50 16.45 3.17
CA ALA A 114 23.02 17.78 2.90
C ALA A 114 21.95 18.71 2.28
N TRP A 115 21.15 18.19 1.35
CA TRP A 115 20.05 18.94 0.74
C TRP A 115 18.88 19.18 1.70
N PHE A 116 18.52 18.20 2.52
CA PHE A 116 17.51 18.39 3.57
C PHE A 116 17.94 19.46 4.58
N GLN A 117 19.21 19.48 4.98
CA GLN A 117 19.73 20.50 5.89
C GLN A 117 19.65 21.90 5.30
N LYS A 118 19.99 22.06 4.01
CA LYS A 118 19.81 23.35 3.30
C LYS A 118 18.35 23.77 3.25
N LEU A 119 17.46 22.84 2.92
CA LEU A 119 16.02 23.10 2.90
C LEU A 119 15.50 23.59 4.25
N PHE A 120 15.84 22.90 5.35
CA PHE A 120 15.39 23.28 6.69
C PHE A 120 16.06 24.53 7.26
N ALA A 121 17.18 24.96 6.68
CA ALA A 121 17.79 26.24 7.02
C ALA A 121 17.01 27.42 6.40
N GLU A 122 16.40 27.23 5.23
CA GLU A 122 15.66 28.28 4.53
C GLU A 122 14.16 28.30 4.85
N GLU A 123 13.54 27.13 4.99
CA GLU A 123 12.11 26.99 5.20
C GLU A 123 11.81 26.05 6.38
N LYS A 124 10.87 26.45 7.24
CA LYS A 124 10.36 25.56 8.29
C LYS A 124 9.50 24.48 7.68
N ASN A 125 9.86 23.22 7.93
CA ASN A 125 9.11 22.10 7.43
C ASN A 125 7.68 22.08 7.98
N THR A 126 6.70 22.09 7.08
CA THR A 126 5.29 21.87 7.43
C THR A 126 4.81 20.48 6.98
N ASP A 127 5.61 19.77 6.17
CA ASP A 127 5.24 18.50 5.56
C ASP A 127 5.71 17.30 6.42
N PRO A 128 4.78 16.49 6.95
CA PRO A 128 5.11 15.32 7.77
C PRO A 128 5.86 14.23 6.98
N GLU A 129 5.61 14.11 5.67
CA GLU A 129 6.31 13.12 4.84
C GLU A 129 7.80 13.49 4.70
N LEU A 130 8.08 14.78 4.49
CA LEU A 130 9.43 15.29 4.38
C LEU A 130 10.20 15.12 5.71
N ALA A 131 9.53 15.32 6.85
CA ALA A 131 10.12 15.08 8.16
C ALA A 131 10.47 13.60 8.37
N HIS A 132 9.61 12.69 7.91
CA HIS A 132 9.87 11.26 7.97
C HIS A 132 11.07 10.85 7.10
N GLN A 133 11.12 11.33 5.84
CA GLN A 133 12.25 11.07 4.94
C GLN A 133 13.56 11.57 5.55
N TYR A 134 13.57 12.79 6.11
CA TYR A 134 14.76 13.34 6.79
C TYR A 134 15.22 12.45 7.96
N ASN A 135 14.30 12.07 8.85
CA ASN A 135 14.64 11.20 9.99
C ASN A 135 15.17 9.83 9.54
N GLN A 136 14.63 9.28 8.45
CA GLN A 136 15.14 8.03 7.87
C GLN A 136 16.55 8.23 7.30
N THR A 137 16.81 9.34 6.61
CA THR A 137 18.15 9.65 6.07
C THR A 137 19.19 9.78 7.18
N LEU A 138 18.85 10.45 8.28
CA LEU A 138 19.70 10.57 9.46
C LEU A 138 20.06 9.20 10.05
N LYS A 139 19.06 8.33 10.21
CA LYS A 139 19.27 6.96 10.73
C LYS A 139 20.18 6.16 9.80
N ALA A 140 19.96 6.24 8.48
CA ALA A 140 20.76 5.52 7.49
C ALA A 140 22.23 5.99 7.51
N VAL A 141 22.48 7.30 7.57
CA VAL A 141 23.83 7.86 7.66
C VAL A 141 24.52 7.47 8.97
N ALA A 142 23.81 7.53 10.10
CA ALA A 142 24.36 7.13 11.39
C ALA A 142 24.73 5.63 11.41
N ALA A 143 23.87 4.76 10.85
CA ALA A 143 24.15 3.34 10.71
C ALA A 143 25.36 3.07 9.79
N ALA A 144 25.47 3.79 8.68
CA ALA A 144 26.62 3.69 7.78
C ALA A 144 27.94 4.08 8.48
N ASN A 145 27.93 5.16 9.28
CA ASN A 145 29.12 5.59 10.03
C ASN A 145 29.50 4.59 11.14
N SER A 146 28.53 4.01 11.82
CA SER A 146 28.76 2.99 12.86
C SER A 146 29.35 1.69 12.27
N THR A 147 28.84 1.24 11.12
CA THR A 147 29.40 0.05 10.46
C THR A 147 30.82 0.28 9.94
N ALA A 148 31.12 1.51 9.47
CA ALA A 148 32.46 1.89 9.05
C ALA A 148 33.48 1.82 10.21
N SER A 149 33.13 2.29 11.41
CA SER A 149 34.02 2.22 12.58
C SER A 149 34.17 0.81 13.14
N LEU A 150 33.13 -0.02 13.08
CA LEU A 150 33.24 -1.44 13.44
C LEU A 150 34.20 -2.16 12.49
N LYS A 151 34.03 -1.98 11.17
CA LYS A 151 34.88 -2.65 10.17
C LYS A 151 36.37 -2.33 10.35
N THR A 152 36.71 -1.10 10.73
CA THR A 152 38.12 -0.73 10.97
C THR A 152 38.69 -1.35 12.23
N SER A 153 37.88 -1.62 13.26
CA SER A 153 38.31 -2.35 14.46
C SER A 153 38.57 -3.84 14.22
N PHE A 154 37.90 -4.47 13.25
CA PHE A 154 38.13 -5.89 12.91
C PHE A 154 39.33 -6.15 12.01
N LEU A 155 39.87 -5.11 11.37
CA LEU A 155 41.00 -5.21 10.43
C LEU A 155 42.36 -4.94 11.09
N LYS A 156 42.41 -4.81 12.42
CA LYS A 156 43.63 -4.57 13.20
C LYS A 156 43.84 -5.69 14.21
#